data_AF-A0A5B7D1P5-F1
#
_entry.id   AF-A0A5B7D1P5-F1
#
_cell.length_a   1.000
_cell.length_b   1.000
_cell.length_c   1.000
_cell.angle_alpha   90.00
_cell.angle_beta   90.00
_cell.angle_gamma   90.00
#
_symmetry.space_group_name_H-M   'P 1'
#
loop_
_entity.id
_entity.type
_entity.pdbx_description
1 polymer ?
#
loop_
_entity_poly.entity_id
_entity_poly.type
_entity_poly.pdbx_seq_one_letter_code
_entity_poly.pdbx_strand_id
1 'polypeptide(L)'
;MAKLQSVLRRGVERYLTCHAVLLPRPTLLKAAHDVLRLCAQRPSGLRGAVVDLYLRDNDTCKRLAQVVADPRVDTKTVIKLTLHRDPSSSDPGVLNLLSGYTMERSCLP
;
A
#
# COMPACT_ATOMS: atom_id res chain seq x y z
N MET A 1 -2.34 12.62 -2.50
CA MET A 1 -3.43 11.65 -2.20
C MET A 1 -3.91 10.88 -3.43
N ALA A 2 -4.31 11.54 -4.53
CA ALA A 2 -4.88 10.85 -5.71
C ALA A 2 -3.96 9.80 -6.37
N LYS A 3 -2.64 10.04 -6.43
CA LYS A 3 -1.67 9.13 -7.06
C LYS A 3 -1.59 7.77 -6.33
N LEU A 4 -1.49 7.77 -5.00
CA LEU A 4 -1.43 6.54 -4.21
C LEU A 4 -2.72 5.72 -4.32
N GLN A 5 -3.88 6.38 -4.23
CA GLN A 5 -5.18 5.74 -4.44
C GLN A 5 -5.29 5.10 -5.83
N SER A 6 -4.84 5.81 -6.87
CA SER A 6 -4.87 5.30 -8.24
C SER A 6 -3.93 4.10 -8.46
N VAL A 7 -2.76 4.09 -7.80
CA VAL A 7 -1.82 2.96 -7.92
C VAL A 7 -2.33 1.75 -7.16
N LEU A 8 -2.91 1.96 -5.98
CA LEU A 8 -3.58 0.89 -5.24
C LEU A 8 -4.74 0.30 -6.03
N ARG A 9 -5.62 1.15 -6.58
CA ARG A 9 -6.75 0.67 -7.37
C ARG A 9 -6.29 -0.13 -8.58
N ARG A 10 -5.35 0.40 -9.38
CA ARG A 10 -4.81 -0.30 -10.55
C ARG A 10 -4.01 -1.56 -10.19
N GLY A 11 -3.26 -1.55 -9.10
CA GLY A 11 -2.46 -2.69 -8.65
C GLY A 11 -3.35 -3.85 -8.19
N VAL A 12 -4.42 -3.52 -7.47
CA VAL A 12 -5.43 -4.51 -7.04
C VAL A 12 -6.27 -5.00 -8.23
N GLU A 13 -6.76 -4.11 -9.09
CA GLU A 13 -7.53 -4.45 -10.31
C GLU A 13 -6.74 -5.37 -11.26
N ARG A 14 -5.43 -5.10 -11.47
CA ARG A 14 -4.56 -5.94 -12.31
C ARG A 14 -4.28 -7.31 -11.73
N TYR A 15 -4.24 -7.43 -10.40
CA TYR A 15 -3.75 -8.64 -9.75
C TYR A 15 -4.85 -9.64 -9.40
N LEU A 16 -6.02 -9.16 -9.01
CA LEU A 16 -7.05 -10.04 -8.44
C LEU A 16 -8.13 -10.48 -9.42
N THR A 17 -8.15 -9.99 -10.67
CA THR A 17 -9.34 -10.14 -11.54
C THR A 17 -10.64 -9.74 -10.80
N CYS A 18 -10.52 -8.85 -9.79
CA CYS A 18 -11.65 -8.37 -9.00
C CYS A 18 -12.37 -7.30 -9.81
N HIS A 19 -13.70 -7.39 -9.88
CA HIS A 19 -14.53 -6.39 -10.52
C HIS A 19 -14.67 -5.13 -9.64
N ALA A 20 -14.50 -5.25 -8.32
CA ALA A 20 -14.59 -4.13 -7.41
C ALA A 20 -13.58 -4.22 -6.26
N VAL A 21 -12.93 -3.09 -5.96
CA VAL A 21 -12.02 -2.95 -4.82
C VAL A 21 -12.67 -2.03 -3.81
N LEU A 22 -13.09 -2.59 -2.68
CA LEU A 22 -13.60 -1.83 -1.55
C LEU A 22 -12.43 -1.45 -0.65
N LEU A 23 -11.79 -0.33 -1.01
CA LEU A 23 -10.78 0.31 -0.19
C LEU A 23 -11.45 1.44 0.59
N PRO A 24 -11.72 1.27 1.91
CA PRO A 24 -12.32 2.33 2.69
C PRO A 24 -11.41 3.55 2.63
N ARG A 25 -11.94 4.67 2.13
CA ARG A 25 -11.22 5.95 2.05
C ARG A 25 -10.55 6.33 3.39
N PRO A 26 -11.16 6.12 4.58
CA PRO A 26 -10.50 6.40 5.85
C PRO A 26 -9.23 5.57 6.07
N THR A 27 -9.27 4.27 5.75
CA THR A 27 -8.12 3.36 5.88
C THR A 27 -6.97 3.80 4.99
N LEU A 28 -7.29 4.19 3.75
CA LEU A 28 -6.29 4.69 2.82
C LEU A 28 -5.67 6.03 3.26
N LEU A 29 -6.50 6.95 3.75
CA LEU A 29 -6.03 8.24 4.25
C LEU A 29 -5.14 8.07 5.48
N LYS A 30 -5.52 7.17 6.40
CA LYS A 30 -4.72 6.82 7.56
C LYS A 30 -3.39 6.20 7.13
N ALA A 31 -3.42 5.27 6.18
CA ALA A 31 -2.21 4.66 5.64
C ALA A 31 -1.29 5.71 5.00
N ALA A 32 -1.83 6.59 4.16
CA ALA A 32 -1.07 7.67 3.54
C ALA A 32 -0.46 8.62 4.57
N HIS A 33 -1.20 8.94 5.63
CA HIS A 33 -0.73 9.80 6.71
C HIS A 33 0.39 9.13 7.53
N ASP A 34 0.27 7.84 7.82
CA ASP A 34 1.31 7.09 8.53
C ASP A 34 2.58 6.94 7.69
N VAL A 35 2.45 6.73 6.37
CA VAL A 35 3.56 6.80 5.41
C VAL A 35 4.26 8.15 5.51
N LEU A 36 3.50 9.25 5.49
CA LEU A 36 4.07 10.60 5.61
C LEU A 36 4.80 10.80 6.93
N ARG A 37 4.24 10.33 8.05
CA ARG A 37 4.90 10.40 9.37
C ARG A 37 6.20 9.61 9.41
N LEU A 38 6.21 8.39 8.87
CA LEU A 38 7.41 7.53 8.81
C LEU A 38 8.52 8.16 7.94
N CYS A 39 8.13 8.81 6.85
CA CYS A 39 9.03 9.51 5.96
C CYS A 39 9.54 10.84 6.53
N ALA A 40 8.75 11.55 7.33
CA ALA A 40 9.11 12.88 7.85
C ALA A 40 10.39 12.87 8.70
N GLN A 41 10.73 11.74 9.32
CA GLN A 41 11.95 11.57 10.11
C GLN A 41 13.21 11.30 9.26
N ARG A 42 13.14 11.45 7.92
CA ARG A 42 14.23 11.09 7.01
C ARG A 42 14.76 12.29 6.22
N PRO A 43 16.08 12.28 5.90
CA PRO A 43 16.75 13.41 5.25
C PRO A 43 16.16 13.72 3.87
N SER A 44 15.70 12.71 3.14
CA SER A 44 15.01 12.86 1.85
C SER A 44 13.48 12.89 1.98
N GLY A 45 12.94 12.85 3.20
CA GLY A 45 11.51 12.86 3.48
C GLY A 45 10.74 11.79 2.70
N LEU A 46 9.55 12.17 2.21
CA LEU A 46 8.77 11.33 1.31
C LEU A 46 9.45 11.13 -0.05
N ARG A 47 10.26 12.10 -0.52
CA ARG A 47 10.79 12.09 -1.90
C ARG A 47 11.73 10.92 -2.14
N GLY A 48 12.56 10.56 -1.16
CA GLY A 48 13.42 9.38 -1.24
C GLY A 48 12.76 8.08 -0.75
N ALA A 49 11.43 8.05 -0.67
CA ALA A 49 10.69 6.88 -0.22
C ALA A 49 10.09 6.09 -1.39
N VAL A 50 10.13 4.78 -1.26
CA VAL A 50 9.41 3.84 -2.10
C VAL A 50 8.43 3.07 -1.24
N VAL A 51 7.20 2.95 -1.71
CA VAL A 51 6.15 2.18 -1.03
C VAL A 51 5.92 0.90 -1.81
N ASP A 52 6.32 -0.24 -1.23
CA ASP A 52 5.95 -1.55 -1.74
C ASP A 52 4.60 -1.96 -1.15
N LEU A 53 3.64 -2.20 -2.03
CA LEU A 53 2.27 -2.56 -1.70
C LEU A 53 2.13 -4.07 -1.75
N TYR A 54 1.68 -4.66 -0.65
CA TYR A 54 1.40 -6.08 -0.50
C TYR A 54 -0.07 -6.30 -0.14
N LEU A 55 -0.59 -7.45 -0.54
CA LEU A 55 -1.86 -7.98 -0.10
C LEU A 55 -1.63 -9.27 0.66
N ARG A 56 -2.13 -9.32 1.90
CA ARG A 56 -2.25 -10.55 2.66
C ARG A 56 -3.67 -11.08 2.48
N ASP A 57 -3.77 -12.29 1.94
CA ASP A 57 -5.00 -13.05 1.79
C ASP A 57 -4.80 -14.43 2.40
N ASN A 58 -5.45 -14.66 3.54
CA ASN A 58 -5.22 -15.81 4.43
C ASN A 58 -3.71 -15.96 4.73
N ASP A 59 -3.14 -17.13 4.45
CA ASP A 59 -1.71 -17.43 4.64
C ASP A 59 -0.78 -16.91 3.52
N THR A 60 -1.34 -16.31 2.47
CA THR A 60 -0.54 -15.82 1.35
C THR A 60 -0.29 -14.32 1.45
N CYS A 61 0.95 -13.90 1.21
CA CYS A 61 1.31 -12.49 1.11
C CYS A 61 1.97 -12.23 -0.24
N LYS A 62 1.39 -11.33 -1.05
CA LYS A 62 1.85 -11.09 -2.42
C LYS A 62 2.02 -9.60 -2.70
N ARG A 63 3.07 -9.27 -3.44
CA ARG A 63 3.36 -7.89 -3.84
C ARG A 63 2.44 -7.48 -4.98
N LEU A 64 1.67 -6.42 -4.79
CA LEU A 64 0.73 -5.87 -5.76
C LEU A 64 1.38 -4.83 -6.68
N ALA A 65 2.13 -3.90 -6.09
CA ALA A 65 2.66 -2.75 -6.80
C ALA A 65 3.79 -2.09 -6.01
N GLN A 66 4.52 -1.21 -6.67
CA GLN A 66 5.49 -0.33 -6.06
C GLN A 66 5.21 1.10 -6.47
N VAL A 67 5.28 2.01 -5.51
CA VAL A 67 5.12 3.44 -5.73
C VAL A 67 6.42 4.12 -5.37
N VAL A 68 7.11 4.66 -6.38
CA VAL A 68 8.22 5.59 -6.17
C VAL A 68 7.64 6.99 -5.99
N ALA A 69 7.95 7.64 -4.87
CA ALA A 69 7.44 8.97 -4.57
C ALA A 69 8.02 10.03 -5.52
N ASP A 70 9.34 10.03 -5.69
CA ASP A 70 10.05 10.89 -6.65
C ASP A 70 11.13 10.07 -7.38
N PRO A 71 10.97 9.78 -8.68
CA PRO A 71 11.94 9.00 -9.44
C PRO A 71 13.26 9.72 -9.70
N ARG A 72 13.37 11.02 -9.37
CA ARG A 72 14.59 11.83 -9.54
C ARG A 72 15.49 11.81 -8.31
N VAL A 73 15.01 11.23 -7.21
CA VAL A 73 15.73 11.17 -5.93
C VAL A 73 16.06 9.71 -5.65
N ASP A 74 17.33 9.44 -5.31
CA ASP A 74 17.73 8.09 -4.93
C ASP A 74 16.91 7.58 -3.74
N THR A 75 16.39 6.37 -3.91
CA THR A 75 15.56 5.74 -2.89
C THR A 75 16.43 5.35 -1.70
N LYS A 76 16.10 5.88 -0.52
CA LYS A 76 16.80 5.58 0.74
C LYS A 76 15.90 4.93 1.79
N THR A 77 14.59 4.91 1.55
CA THR A 77 13.62 4.35 2.50
C THR A 77 12.61 3.52 1.73
N VAL A 78 12.45 2.27 2.16
CA VAL A 78 11.43 1.38 1.63
C VAL A 78 10.37 1.19 2.70
N ILE A 79 9.12 1.44 2.33
CA ILE A 79 7.96 1.24 3.18
C ILE A 79 7.17 0.09 2.61
N LYS A 80 7.09 -1.00 3.36
CA LYS A 80 6.28 -2.16 3.03
C LYS A 80 4.89 -1.96 3.64
N LEU A 81 3.91 -1.65 2.81
CA LEU A 81 2.50 -1.54 3.19
C LEU A 81 1.78 -2.84 2.85
N THR A 82 1.34 -3.59 3.86
CA THR A 82 0.57 -4.83 3.65
C THR A 82 -0.88 -4.58 4.00
N LEU A 83 -1.77 -4.66 3.01
CA LEU A 83 -3.22 -4.60 3.19
C LEU A 83 -3.73 -5.98 3.55
N HIS A 84 -4.62 -6.09 4.54
CA HIS A 84 -5.15 -7.38 4.99
C HIS A 84 -6.55 -7.56 4.42
N ARG A 85 -6.76 -8.63 3.66
CA ARG A 85 -8.08 -9.01 3.15
C ARG A 85 -8.97 -9.41 4.32
N ASP A 86 -10.22 -8.99 4.25
CA ASP A 86 -11.23 -9.45 5.20
C ASP A 86 -11.63 -10.90 4.94
N PRO A 87 -11.47 -11.82 5.92
CA PRO A 87 -11.81 -13.22 5.75
C PRO A 87 -13.32 -13.46 5.62
N SER A 88 -14.15 -12.48 6.02
CA SER A 88 -15.61 -12.55 5.86
C SER A 88 -16.08 -12.16 4.45
N SER A 89 -15.17 -11.74 3.57
CA SER A 89 -15.48 -11.39 2.19
C SER A 89 -15.82 -12.64 1.37
N SER A 90 -17.10 -13.03 1.35
CA SER A 90 -17.59 -14.21 0.62
C SER A 90 -17.49 -14.08 -0.91
N ASP A 91 -17.33 -12.86 -1.43
CA ASP A 91 -17.28 -12.61 -2.87
C ASP A 91 -15.82 -12.61 -3.38
N PRO A 92 -15.43 -13.55 -4.26
CA PRO A 92 -14.07 -13.60 -4.81
C PRO A 92 -13.78 -12.39 -5.72
N GLY A 93 -14.81 -11.76 -6.27
CA GLY A 93 -14.71 -10.57 -7.12
C GLY A 93 -14.58 -9.25 -6.38
N VAL A 94 -14.73 -9.25 -5.05
CA VAL A 94 -14.67 -8.06 -4.19
C VAL A 94 -13.54 -8.20 -3.19
N LEU A 95 -12.55 -7.30 -3.26
CA LEU A 95 -11.54 -7.20 -2.24
C LEU A 95 -11.97 -6.22 -1.16
N ASN A 96 -12.30 -6.75 0.02
CA ASN A 96 -12.57 -5.96 1.21
C ASN A 96 -11.29 -5.85 2.07
N LEU A 97 -10.87 -4.62 2.38
CA LEU A 97 -9.68 -4.32 3.18
C LEU A 97 -10.02 -3.70 4.55
N LEU A 98 -11.23 -3.96 5.06
CA LEU A 98 -11.68 -3.49 6.37
C LEU A 98 -10.87 -4.08 7.54
N SER A 99 -10.27 -5.26 7.34
CA SER A 99 -9.38 -5.90 8.31
C SER A 99 -8.06 -5.14 8.58
N GLY A 100 -7.81 -4.03 7.87
CA GLY A 100 -6.75 -3.07 8.20
C GLY A 100 -5.48 -3.23 7.37
N TYR A 101 -4.38 -2.67 7.87
CA TYR A 101 -3.07 -2.72 7.22
C TYR A 101 -1.95 -2.81 8.25
N THR A 102 -0.82 -3.40 7.85
CA THR A 102 0.45 -3.31 8.56
C THR A 102 1.46 -2.52 7.74
N MET A 103 2.33 -1.79 8.43
CA MET A 103 3.46 -1.09 7.81
C MET A 103 4.76 -1.51 8.45
N GLU A 104 5.72 -1.85 7.62
CA GLU A 104 7.09 -2.10 8.02
C GLU A 104 8.00 -1.13 7.25
N ARG A 105 8.92 -0.49 7.96
CA ARG A 105 9.91 0.38 7.36
C ARG A 105 11.24 -0.35 7.29
N SER A 106 11.81 -0.43 6.10
CA SER A 106 13.16 -0.90 5.87
C SER A 106 14.02 0.28 5.40
N CYS A 107 15.04 0.62 6.19
CA CYS A 107 16.07 1.53 5.74
C CYS A 107 17.00 0.75 4.80
N LEU A 108 17.21 1.25 3.59
CA LEU A 108 18.30 0.73 2.77
C LEU A 108 19.62 1.20 3.40
N PRO A 109 20.66 0.35 3.43
CA PRO A 109 21.97 0.70 3.97
C PRO A 109 22.60 1.88 3.23
#